data_AF-A0A353T3N1-F1
#
_entry.id   AF-A0A353T3N1-F1
#
_cell.length_a   1.000
_cell.length_b   1.000
_cell.length_c   1.000
_cell.angle_alpha   90.00
_cell.angle_beta   90.00
_cell.angle_gamma   90.00
#
_symmetry.space_group_name_H-M   'P 1'
#
loop_
_entity.id
_entity.type
_entity.pdbx_description
1 polymer ?
#
loop_
_entity_poly.entity_id
_entity_poly.type
_entity_poly.pdbx_seq_one_letter_code
_entity_poly.pdbx_strand_id
1 'polypeptide(L)'
;MRKGIIKKIAGVLLAAFFLAFNYSSYVQNIVKFPTELEIFEGDTQTLNFRLPLQVKIRSRDKNVLKLNGDSLKDQQYCQVNQPLAIQPVKQGYVNLDFRLFGVIPIKQLKINVTSQKALIPGGNSIGVSLYTNGALIVGTSEVTDADGVTHFPAMDAGLLPGDVIEKI
;
A
#
# COMPACT_ATOMS: atom_id res chain seq x y z
N MET A 1 -56.63 22.41 -12.12
CA MET A 1 -55.27 22.96 -12.30
C MET A 1 -54.17 22.33 -11.41
N ARG A 2 -54.45 21.86 -10.17
CA ARG A 2 -53.40 21.31 -9.25
C ARG A 2 -52.65 20.05 -9.73
N LYS A 3 -53.29 19.14 -10.48
CA LYS A 3 -52.68 17.86 -10.91
C LYS A 3 -51.47 18.02 -11.85
N GLY A 4 -51.43 19.07 -12.68
CA GLY A 4 -50.32 19.31 -13.62
C GLY A 4 -49.05 19.82 -12.93
N ILE A 5 -49.21 20.61 -11.87
CA ILE A 5 -48.10 21.19 -11.10
C ILE A 5 -47.41 20.10 -10.26
N ILE A 6 -48.18 19.19 -9.65
CA ILE A 6 -47.63 18.06 -8.87
C ILE A 6 -46.74 17.17 -9.73
N LYS A 7 -47.15 16.87 -10.98
CA LYS A 7 -46.33 16.06 -11.91
C LYS A 7 -45.02 16.76 -12.28
N LYS A 8 -45.05 18.09 -12.47
CA LYS A 8 -43.84 18.88 -12.76
C LYS A 8 -42.90 18.93 -11.56
N ILE A 9 -43.42 19.16 -10.35
CA ILE A 9 -42.63 19.17 -9.11
C ILE A 9 -42.03 17.80 -8.83
N ALA A 10 -42.82 16.72 -9.00
CA ALA A 10 -42.32 15.35 -8.85
C ALA A 10 -41.19 15.04 -9.85
N GLY A 11 -41.30 15.50 -11.09
CA GLY A 11 -40.23 15.37 -12.10
C GLY A 11 -38.96 16.11 -11.71
N VAL A 12 -39.08 17.36 -11.22
CA VAL A 12 -37.93 18.15 -10.75
C VAL A 12 -37.29 17.51 -9.52
N LEU A 13 -38.07 17.03 -8.56
CA LEU A 13 -37.57 16.30 -7.38
C LEU A 13 -36.84 15.02 -7.76
N LEU A 14 -37.38 14.25 -8.71
CA LEU A 14 -36.75 13.01 -9.18
C LEU A 14 -35.41 13.31 -9.88
N ALA A 15 -35.38 14.35 -10.72
CA ALA A 15 -34.14 14.79 -11.39
C ALA A 15 -33.10 15.28 -10.37
N ALA A 16 -33.51 16.09 -9.40
CA ALA A 16 -32.64 16.57 -8.32
C ALA A 16 -32.08 15.40 -7.49
N PHE A 17 -32.92 14.41 -7.16
CA PHE A 17 -32.50 13.21 -6.46
C PHE A 17 -31.49 12.39 -7.27
N PHE A 18 -31.73 12.21 -8.57
CA PHE A 18 -30.80 11.49 -9.45
C PHE A 18 -29.43 12.19 -9.54
N LEU A 19 -29.41 13.53 -9.65
CA LEU A 19 -28.18 14.31 -9.60
C LEU A 19 -27.48 14.13 -8.24
N ALA A 20 -28.19 14.32 -7.13
CA ALA A 20 -27.62 14.18 -5.79
C ALA A 20 -27.05 12.77 -5.56
N PHE A 21 -27.73 11.74 -6.05
CA PHE A 21 -27.26 10.36 -5.98
C PHE A 21 -25.99 10.14 -6.82
N ASN A 22 -25.94 10.65 -8.04
CA ASN A 22 -24.78 10.52 -8.92
C ASN A 22 -23.53 11.26 -8.37
N TYR A 23 -23.74 12.44 -7.79
CA TYR A 23 -22.67 13.22 -7.16
C TYR A 23 -22.35 12.80 -5.73
N SER A 24 -23.06 11.82 -5.17
CA SER A 24 -22.77 11.28 -3.84
C SER A 24 -21.34 10.74 -3.76
N SER A 25 -20.72 10.90 -2.58
CA SER A 25 -19.36 10.43 -2.30
C SER A 25 -19.18 8.94 -2.59
N TYR A 26 -20.20 8.12 -2.33
CA TYR A 26 -20.17 6.68 -2.60
C TYR A 26 -20.03 6.37 -4.10
N VAL A 27 -20.82 7.01 -4.95
CA VAL A 27 -20.80 6.79 -6.40
C VAL A 27 -19.49 7.32 -6.99
N GLN A 28 -19.06 8.52 -6.58
CA GLN A 28 -17.80 9.08 -7.04
C GLN A 28 -16.59 8.22 -6.64
N ASN A 29 -16.58 7.65 -5.43
CA ASN A 29 -15.49 6.78 -4.98
C ASN A 29 -15.40 5.49 -5.83
N ILE A 30 -16.53 4.90 -6.22
CA ILE A 30 -16.55 3.73 -7.11
C ILE A 30 -16.06 4.09 -8.53
N VAL A 31 -16.45 5.26 -9.04
CA VAL A 31 -16.03 5.74 -10.37
C VAL A 31 -14.53 6.03 -10.41
N LYS A 32 -14.01 6.74 -9.41
CA LYS A 32 -12.58 7.10 -9.28
C LYS A 32 -11.69 5.91 -8.92
N PHE A 33 -12.27 4.83 -8.39
CA PHE A 33 -11.51 3.62 -8.08
C PHE A 33 -10.81 3.10 -9.34
N PRO A 34 -9.51 2.76 -9.27
CA PRO A 34 -8.76 2.36 -10.45
C PRO A 34 -9.31 1.05 -11.04
N THR A 35 -9.14 0.89 -12.36
CA THR A 35 -9.47 -0.36 -13.07
C THR A 35 -8.31 -1.36 -13.03
N GLU A 36 -7.09 -0.86 -12.84
CA GLU A 36 -5.86 -1.66 -12.75
C GLU A 36 -5.07 -1.20 -11.52
N LEU A 37 -4.57 -2.16 -10.74
CA LEU A 37 -3.84 -1.93 -9.50
C LEU A 37 -2.58 -2.79 -9.51
N GLU A 38 -1.43 -2.14 -9.43
CA GLU A 38 -0.13 -2.79 -9.30
C GLU A 38 0.24 -2.83 -7.81
N ILE A 39 0.53 -4.02 -7.28
CA ILE A 39 0.87 -4.22 -5.87
C ILE A 39 2.17 -5.02 -5.80
N PHE A 40 3.02 -4.67 -4.83
CA PHE A 40 4.25 -5.41 -4.58
C PHE A 40 3.99 -6.66 -3.73
N GLU A 41 4.74 -7.72 -3.99
CA GLU A 41 4.75 -8.91 -3.16
C GLU A 41 5.02 -8.55 -1.68
N GLY A 42 4.18 -9.04 -0.76
CA GLY A 42 4.28 -8.73 0.67
C GLY A 42 3.61 -7.43 1.12
N ASP A 43 3.22 -6.53 0.22
CA ASP A 43 2.53 -5.27 0.59
C ASP A 43 1.02 -5.48 0.71
N THR A 44 0.51 -5.51 1.95
CA THR A 44 -0.92 -5.76 2.21
C THR A 44 -1.72 -4.46 2.13
N GLN A 45 -2.71 -4.45 1.23
CA GLN A 45 -3.59 -3.31 1.01
C GLN A 45 -5.01 -3.61 1.52
N THR A 46 -5.63 -2.65 2.20
CA THR A 46 -7.01 -2.81 2.70
C THR A 46 -7.98 -1.91 1.96
N LEU A 47 -9.06 -2.51 1.43
CA LEU A 47 -10.12 -1.82 0.72
C LEU A 47 -11.38 -1.76 1.59
N ASN A 48 -11.71 -0.57 2.08
CA ASN A 48 -12.90 -0.38 2.89
C ASN A 48 -14.09 0.07 2.03
N PHE A 49 -14.81 -0.90 1.48
CA PHE A 49 -16.11 -0.63 0.85
C PHE A 49 -17.21 -0.85 1.90
N ARG A 50 -17.84 0.24 2.36
CA ARG A 50 -19.00 0.20 3.28
C ARG A 50 -20.32 -0.14 2.55
N LEU A 51 -20.28 -1.13 1.68
CA LEU A 51 -21.40 -1.57 0.84
C LEU A 51 -21.44 -3.09 0.83
N PRO A 52 -22.63 -3.73 0.76
CA PRO A 52 -22.75 -5.18 0.69
C PRO A 52 -22.37 -5.68 -0.72
N LEU A 53 -21.06 -5.73 -0.97
CA LEU A 53 -20.49 -6.15 -2.26
C LEU A 53 -20.12 -7.62 -2.21
N GLN A 54 -20.25 -8.30 -3.33
CA GLN A 54 -19.71 -9.64 -3.54
C GLN A 54 -18.59 -9.54 -4.57
N VAL A 55 -17.42 -10.05 -4.22
CA VAL A 55 -16.27 -10.09 -5.13
C VAL A 55 -16.18 -11.48 -5.72
N LYS A 56 -16.36 -11.56 -7.03
CA LYS A 56 -16.09 -12.78 -7.79
C LYS A 56 -14.65 -12.75 -8.26
N ILE A 57 -13.88 -13.77 -7.88
CA ILE A 57 -12.48 -13.89 -8.28
C ILE A 57 -12.41 -14.63 -9.61
N ARG A 58 -11.75 -14.02 -10.60
CA ARG A 58 -11.37 -14.67 -11.86
C ARG A 58 -9.85 -14.68 -11.97
N SER A 59 -9.25 -15.81 -11.64
CA SER A 59 -7.82 -16.04 -11.87
C SER A 59 -7.57 -17.42 -12.46
N ARG A 60 -6.57 -17.49 -13.34
CA ARG A 60 -5.99 -18.76 -13.82
C ARG A 60 -5.05 -19.35 -12.76
N ASP A 61 -4.35 -18.49 -12.02
CA ASP A 61 -3.44 -18.89 -10.94
C ASP A 61 -4.03 -18.47 -9.58
N LYS A 62 -4.39 -19.46 -8.77
CA LYS A 62 -5.12 -19.26 -7.50
C LYS A 62 -4.20 -18.99 -6.30
N ASN A 63 -2.88 -18.95 -6.48
CA ASN A 63 -1.93 -18.78 -5.37
C ASN A 63 -1.24 -17.40 -5.37
N VAL A 64 -1.78 -16.44 -6.13
CA VAL A 64 -1.19 -15.11 -6.34
C VAL A 64 -1.55 -14.15 -5.20
N LEU A 65 -2.78 -14.23 -4.68
CA LEU A 65 -3.30 -13.36 -3.62
C LEU A 65 -3.99 -14.18 -2.53
N LYS A 66 -4.09 -13.63 -1.32
CA LYS A 66 -5.06 -14.02 -0.28
C LYS A 66 -6.01 -12.86 -0.04
N LEU A 67 -7.29 -13.17 0.22
CA LEU A 67 -8.31 -12.18 0.56
C LEU A 67 -8.78 -12.45 1.98
N ASN A 68 -8.65 -11.46 2.87
CA ASN A 68 -8.99 -11.59 4.30
C ASN A 68 -8.33 -12.81 5.00
N GLY A 69 -7.12 -13.20 4.57
CA GLY A 69 -6.39 -14.35 5.11
C GLY A 69 -6.72 -15.69 4.43
N ASP A 70 -7.82 -15.77 3.69
CA ASP A 70 -8.23 -16.97 2.97
C ASP A 70 -7.56 -17.04 1.58
N SER A 71 -7.12 -18.25 1.22
CA SER A 71 -6.48 -18.52 -0.07
C SER A 71 -7.54 -18.70 -1.17
N LEU A 72 -7.29 -18.21 -2.39
CA LEU A 72 -8.26 -18.24 -3.51
C LEU A 72 -8.58 -19.67 -4.02
N LYS A 73 -8.01 -20.70 -3.40
CA LYS A 73 -8.30 -22.11 -3.71
C LYS A 73 -9.70 -22.53 -3.23
N ASP A 74 -10.19 -21.96 -2.13
CA ASP A 74 -11.39 -22.46 -1.45
C ASP A 74 -12.68 -21.66 -1.72
N GLN A 75 -12.61 -20.45 -2.31
CA GLN A 75 -13.82 -19.64 -2.54
C GLN A 75 -13.76 -18.85 -3.86
N GLN A 76 -14.81 -19.00 -4.68
CA GLN A 76 -15.01 -18.19 -5.90
C GLN A 76 -15.65 -16.82 -5.62
N TYR A 77 -16.17 -16.63 -4.40
CA TYR A 77 -16.92 -15.47 -3.98
C TYR A 77 -16.49 -15.06 -2.58
N CYS A 78 -16.16 -13.79 -2.38
CA CYS A 78 -15.97 -13.22 -1.05
C CYS A 78 -17.05 -12.17 -0.81
N GLN A 79 -17.77 -12.28 0.32
CA GLN A 79 -18.69 -11.24 0.75
C GLN A 79 -17.90 -10.12 1.42
N VAL A 80 -17.95 -8.93 0.83
CA VAL A 80 -17.33 -7.72 1.36
C VAL A 80 -18.41 -6.98 2.13
N ASN A 81 -18.63 -7.42 3.37
CA ASN A 81 -19.41 -6.67 4.37
C ASN A 81 -18.48 -6.02 5.42
N GLN A 82 -17.19 -6.26 5.29
CA GLN A 82 -16.08 -5.79 6.12
C GLN A 82 -14.95 -5.31 5.20
N PRO A 83 -13.96 -4.56 5.71
CA PRO A 83 -12.79 -4.17 4.92
C PRO A 83 -12.13 -5.40 4.27
N LEU A 84 -11.90 -5.33 2.96
CA LEU A 84 -11.27 -6.39 2.18
C LEU A 84 -9.75 -6.20 2.21
N ALA A 85 -9.04 -7.04 2.95
CA ALA A 85 -7.59 -7.11 2.94
C ALA A 85 -7.11 -7.94 1.73
N ILE A 86 -6.34 -7.32 0.85
CA ILE A 86 -5.66 -7.94 -0.29
C ILE A 86 -4.22 -8.17 0.12
N GLN A 87 -3.83 -9.43 0.21
CA GLN A 87 -2.49 -9.87 0.59
C GLN A 87 -1.80 -10.52 -0.61
N PRO A 88 -0.82 -9.86 -1.24
CA PRO A 88 -0.08 -10.43 -2.35
C PRO A 88 0.93 -11.48 -1.87
N VAL A 89 0.82 -12.69 -2.40
CA VAL A 89 1.67 -13.84 -2.00
C VAL A 89 2.70 -14.17 -3.06
N LYS A 90 2.34 -14.06 -4.34
CA LYS A 90 3.22 -14.43 -5.46
C LYS A 90 2.95 -13.51 -6.63
N GLN A 91 3.95 -13.31 -7.48
CA GLN A 91 3.80 -12.61 -8.75
C GLN A 91 2.74 -13.25 -9.65
N GLY A 92 1.94 -12.41 -10.31
CA GLY A 92 0.91 -12.86 -11.22
C GLY A 92 -0.24 -11.87 -11.38
N TYR A 93 -1.22 -12.27 -12.22
CA TYR A 93 -2.38 -11.44 -12.55
C TYR A 93 -3.66 -12.05 -11.97
N VAL A 94 -4.48 -11.23 -11.34
CA VAL A 94 -5.80 -11.61 -10.80
C VAL A 94 -6.84 -10.58 -11.19
N ASN A 95 -7.98 -11.03 -11.72
CA ASN A 95 -9.12 -10.14 -11.97
C ASN A 95 -10.16 -10.33 -10.86
N LEU A 96 -10.54 -9.22 -10.21
CA LEU A 96 -11.61 -9.16 -9.23
C LEU A 96 -12.82 -8.46 -9.86
N ASP A 97 -13.95 -9.15 -9.92
CA ASP A 97 -15.22 -8.58 -10.36
C ASP A 97 -16.06 -8.22 -9.14
N PHE A 98 -16.28 -6.92 -8.89
CA PHE A 98 -17.16 -6.44 -7.82
C PHE A 98 -18.60 -6.41 -8.31
N ARG A 99 -19.48 -7.10 -7.58
CA ARG A 99 -20.91 -7.17 -7.86
C ARG A 99 -21.73 -6.67 -6.67
N LEU A 100 -22.66 -5.78 -6.93
CA LEU A 100 -23.64 -5.35 -5.94
C LEU A 100 -24.75 -6.41 -5.83
N PHE A 101 -25.04 -6.86 -4.60
CA PHE A 101 -25.98 -7.94 -4.31
C PHE A 101 -25.71 -9.27 -5.06
N GLY A 102 -24.49 -9.48 -5.56
CA GLY A 102 -24.11 -10.67 -6.33
C GLY A 102 -24.54 -10.70 -7.80
N VAL A 103 -25.40 -9.78 -8.24
CA VAL A 103 -26.01 -9.80 -9.58
C VAL A 103 -25.49 -8.66 -10.46
N ILE A 104 -25.44 -7.43 -9.95
CA ILE A 104 -25.15 -6.25 -10.76
C ILE A 104 -23.64 -5.99 -10.75
N PRO A 105 -22.91 -6.14 -11.87
CA PRO A 105 -21.49 -5.81 -11.92
C PRO A 105 -21.31 -4.29 -11.81
N ILE A 106 -20.54 -3.84 -10.82
CA ILE A 106 -20.31 -2.41 -10.58
C ILE A 106 -18.90 -1.96 -10.98
N LYS A 107 -17.90 -2.85 -10.86
CA LYS A 107 -16.50 -2.54 -11.16
C LYS A 107 -15.72 -3.81 -11.40
N GLN A 108 -14.77 -3.76 -12.33
CA GLN A 108 -13.75 -4.79 -12.50
C GLN A 108 -12.38 -4.19 -12.15
N LEU A 109 -11.60 -4.92 -11.37
CA LEU A 109 -10.26 -4.56 -10.95
C LEU A 109 -9.28 -5.63 -11.42
N LYS A 110 -8.27 -5.25 -12.19
CA LYS A 110 -7.14 -6.12 -12.52
C LYS A 110 -6.01 -5.84 -11.55
N ILE A 111 -5.56 -6.86 -10.83
CA ILE A 111 -4.44 -6.78 -9.91
C ILE A 111 -3.24 -7.43 -10.58
N ASN A 112 -2.15 -6.68 -10.67
CA ASN A 112 -0.85 -7.19 -11.10
C ASN A 112 0.09 -7.21 -9.88
N VAL A 113 0.53 -8.40 -9.49
CA VAL A 113 1.51 -8.56 -8.40
C VAL A 113 2.90 -8.63 -8.99
N THR A 114 3.75 -7.69 -8.61
CA THR A 114 5.13 -7.56 -9.09
C THR A 114 6.13 -7.62 -7.93
N SER A 115 7.42 -7.80 -8.25
CA SER A 115 8.49 -7.74 -7.24
C SER A 115 8.76 -6.31 -6.80
N GLN A 116 9.18 -6.15 -5.55
CA GLN A 116 9.62 -4.86 -5.03
C GLN A 116 10.85 -4.39 -5.81
N LYS A 117 10.79 -3.16 -6.35
CA LYS A 117 11.91 -2.55 -7.06
C LYS A 117 12.84 -1.90 -6.03
N ALA A 118 14.10 -2.33 -6.00
CA ALA A 118 15.16 -1.64 -5.26
C ALA A 118 15.91 -0.70 -6.20
N LEU A 119 16.20 0.51 -5.73
CA LEU A 119 17.08 1.45 -6.42
C LEU A 119 18.43 1.40 -5.74
N ILE A 120 19.49 1.20 -6.54
CA ILE A 120 20.86 1.35 -6.09
C ILE A 120 21.33 2.70 -6.62
N PRO A 121 21.69 3.66 -5.74
CA PRO A 121 22.25 4.92 -6.20
C PRO A 121 23.56 4.63 -6.92
N GLY A 122 23.64 5.01 -8.19
CA GLY A 122 24.84 4.91 -9.01
C GLY A 122 25.55 6.26 -9.11
N GLY A 123 26.85 6.23 -9.33
CA GLY A 123 27.68 7.43 -9.50
C GLY A 123 29.15 7.12 -9.23
N ASN A 124 30.04 8.00 -9.70
CA ASN A 124 31.43 7.96 -9.29
C ASN A 124 31.57 8.72 -7.97
N SER A 125 32.44 8.24 -7.08
CA SER A 125 32.79 8.99 -5.86
C SER A 125 33.39 10.34 -6.26
N ILE A 126 32.63 11.41 -6.07
CA ILE A 126 33.14 12.78 -6.07
C ILE A 126 33.49 13.06 -4.62
N GLY A 127 34.75 13.41 -4.35
CA GLY A 127 35.18 13.74 -2.98
C GLY A 127 34.30 14.84 -2.39
N VAL A 128 33.69 14.56 -1.24
CA VAL A 128 32.87 15.53 -0.50
C VAL A 128 33.68 16.08 0.67
N SER A 129 33.66 17.40 0.85
CA SER A 129 34.25 18.04 2.03
C SER A 129 33.19 18.12 3.12
N LEU A 130 33.48 17.53 4.29
CA LEU A 130 32.61 17.56 5.46
C LEU A 130 33.16 18.58 6.46
N TYR A 131 32.31 19.51 6.90
CA TYR A 131 32.64 20.47 7.95
C TYR A 131 32.04 19.96 9.26
N THR A 132 32.91 19.61 10.21
CA THR A 132 32.50 19.14 11.55
C THR A 132 32.99 20.11 12.61
N ASN A 133 32.16 20.36 13.63
CA ASN A 133 32.51 21.19 14.79
C ASN A 133 33.34 20.38 15.81
N GLY A 134 34.38 19.70 15.36
CA GLY A 134 35.15 18.75 16.17
C GLY A 134 35.77 17.63 15.35
N ALA A 135 36.38 16.66 16.02
CA ALA A 135 36.98 15.49 15.37
C ALA A 135 35.92 14.39 15.14
N LEU A 136 35.62 14.10 13.88
CA LEU A 136 34.73 13.01 13.49
C LEU A 136 35.44 11.66 13.63
N ILE A 137 34.85 10.75 14.41
CA ILE A 137 35.33 9.38 14.54
C ILE A 137 34.89 8.61 13.29
N VAL A 138 35.85 8.22 12.45
CA VAL A 138 35.60 7.42 11.23
C VAL A 138 35.75 5.91 11.46
N GLY A 139 36.38 5.52 12.56
CA GLY A 139 36.71 4.15 12.90
C GLY A 139 37.43 4.07 14.25
N THR A 140 37.31 2.93 14.93
CA THR A 140 38.06 2.61 16.14
C THR A 140 39.03 1.47 15.84
N SER A 141 40.17 1.45 16.51
CA SER A 141 41.18 0.41 16.33
C SER A 141 41.60 -0.18 17.67
N GLU A 142 42.08 -1.42 17.62
CA GLU A 142 42.66 -2.11 18.75
C GLU A 142 44.10 -1.67 18.99
N VAL A 143 44.57 -1.83 20.22
CA VAL A 143 45.95 -1.52 20.62
C VAL A 143 46.48 -2.67 21.46
N THR A 144 47.66 -3.18 21.12
CA THR A 144 48.33 -4.24 21.89
C THR A 144 49.33 -3.63 22.88
N ASP A 145 49.30 -4.07 24.13
CA ASP A 145 50.25 -3.64 25.16
C ASP A 145 51.58 -4.39 25.11
N ALA A 146 52.51 -4.03 26.01
CA ALA A 146 53.83 -4.65 26.10
C ALA A 146 53.80 -6.12 26.53
N ASP A 147 52.73 -6.56 27.18
CA ASP A 147 52.51 -7.94 27.62
C ASP A 147 51.81 -8.78 26.53
N GLY A 148 51.50 -8.18 25.38
CA GLY A 148 50.86 -8.83 24.23
C GLY A 148 49.34 -8.90 24.31
N VAL A 149 48.71 -8.18 25.24
CA VAL A 149 47.25 -8.15 25.39
C VAL A 149 46.66 -7.06 24.50
N THR A 150 45.64 -7.42 23.72
CA THR A 150 44.90 -6.50 22.85
C THR A 150 43.75 -5.82 23.62
N HIS A 151 43.71 -4.50 23.54
CA HIS A 151 42.70 -3.64 24.17
C HIS A 151 41.93 -2.84 23.11
N PHE A 152 40.71 -2.41 23.46
CA PHE A 152 39.86 -1.57 22.60
C PHE A 152 39.46 -0.27 23.30
N PRO A 153 40.41 0.64 23.63
CA PRO A 153 40.14 1.76 24.53
C PRO A 153 39.01 2.67 24.06
N ALA A 154 38.89 2.90 22.75
CA ALA A 154 37.85 3.73 22.18
C ALA A 154 36.44 3.10 22.33
N MET A 155 36.31 1.80 22.07
CA MET A 155 35.03 1.10 22.25
C MET A 155 34.69 0.96 23.73
N ASP A 156 35.67 0.70 24.60
CA ASP A 156 35.48 0.62 26.05
C ASP A 156 35.02 1.97 26.63
N ALA A 157 35.46 3.09 26.04
CA ALA A 157 35.00 4.44 26.33
C ALA A 157 33.62 4.78 25.70
N GLY A 158 33.03 3.87 24.92
CA GLY A 158 31.73 4.05 24.27
C GLY A 158 31.77 4.92 23.00
N LEU A 159 32.95 5.17 22.43
CA LEU A 159 33.10 5.95 21.20
C LEU A 159 32.80 5.08 19.98
N LEU A 160 31.93 5.57 19.09
CA LEU A 160 31.52 4.85 17.88
C LEU A 160 31.81 5.65 16.60
N PRO A 161 32.02 4.97 15.45
CA PRO A 161 32.08 5.64 14.16
C PRO A 161 30.82 6.46 13.90
N GLY A 162 31.00 7.74 13.58
CA GLY A 162 29.94 8.74 13.44
C GLY A 162 29.86 9.75 14.58
N ASP A 163 30.47 9.47 15.74
CA ASP A 163 30.55 10.44 16.85
C ASP A 163 31.49 11.61 16.51
N VAL A 164 31.26 12.77 17.14
CA VAL A 164 32.09 13.98 16.98
C VAL A 164 32.63 14.40 18.34
N ILE A 165 33.96 14.39 18.49
CA ILE A 165 34.63 14.88 19.70
C ILE A 165 34.76 16.40 19.59
N GLU A 166 33.93 17.14 20.34
CA GLU A 166 33.96 18.60 20.37
C GLU A 166 35.06 19.16 21.29
N LYS A 167 35.37 18.45 22.39
CA LYS A 167 36.34 18.88 23.40
C LYS A 167 36.98 17.67 24.11
N ILE A 168 38.23 17.85 24.53
CA ILE A 168 39.03 16.93 25.35
C ILE A 168 39.37 17.63 26.67
#